data_AF-A0A844F9T1-F1
#
_entry.id   AF-A0A844F9T1-F1
#
_cell.length_a   1.000
_cell.length_b   1.000
_cell.length_c   1.000
_cell.angle_alpha   90.00
_cell.angle_beta   90.00
_cell.angle_gamma   90.00
#
_symmetry.space_group_name_H-M   'P 1'
#
loop_
_entity.id
_entity.type
_entity.pdbx_description
1 polymer ?
#
loop_
_entity_poly.entity_id
_entity_poly.type
_entity_poly.pdbx_seq_one_letter_code
_entity_poly.pdbx_strand_id
1 'polypeptide(L)'
;MKPSYSVLQDDFFHAMRAAGYTDVERGERGSTEEHLTVTQFKVAQEQQRLEDITAQVEKSQQTLAKADAAKEKKEKELSALEEKTKVAKQEALIIMEIESMGKKTLTGNITMTQAECRTLKEYAVSSFAEKAEKLKYKQQYEQATKEAHIWKKKYINLKEKAQPYLDALEIASEKVRAFLSVILARGKMEPERKQPTHSRKRDMEI
;
A
#
# COMPACT_ATOMS: atom_id res chain seq x y z
N MET A 1 60.22 27.41 31.33
CA MET A 1 59.39 28.63 31.49
C MET A 1 58.05 28.21 32.08
N LYS A 2 57.45 29.01 32.98
CA LYS A 2 56.12 28.70 33.55
C LYS A 2 55.04 29.01 32.49
N PRO A 3 54.04 28.14 32.26
CA PRO A 3 52.98 28.42 31.30
C PRO A 3 52.16 29.63 31.76
N SER A 4 52.15 30.68 30.95
CA SER A 4 51.42 31.92 31.17
C SER A 4 50.39 32.11 30.06
N TYR A 5 49.25 32.73 30.39
CA TYR A 5 48.31 33.17 29.37
C TYR A 5 48.97 34.21 28.46
N SER A 6 48.55 34.27 27.21
CA SER A 6 48.96 35.40 26.37
C SER A 6 48.31 36.68 26.90
N VAL A 7 48.98 37.82 26.74
CA VAL A 7 48.44 39.13 27.16
C VAL A 7 47.04 39.36 26.59
N LEU A 8 46.81 38.92 25.35
CA LEU A 8 45.51 39.01 24.69
C LEU A 8 44.42 38.16 25.36
N GLN A 9 44.75 36.98 25.88
CA GLN A 9 43.81 36.12 26.61
C GLN A 9 43.44 36.72 27.97
N ASP A 10 44.41 37.32 28.66
CA ASP A 10 44.15 38.00 29.92
C ASP A 10 43.30 39.25 29.70
N ASP A 11 43.67 40.11 28.74
CA ASP A 11 42.93 41.34 28.43
C ASP A 11 41.50 41.04 27.97
N PHE A 12 41.31 40.00 27.16
CA PHE A 12 39.98 39.56 26.72
C PHE A 12 39.13 39.06 27.88
N PHE A 13 39.67 38.19 28.74
CA PHE A 13 38.94 37.71 29.92
C PHE A 13 38.55 38.85 30.85
N HIS A 14 39.48 39.79 31.08
CA HIS A 14 39.22 40.96 31.93
C HIS A 14 38.17 41.89 31.31
N ALA A 15 38.21 42.12 30.00
CA ALA A 15 37.20 42.89 29.29
C ALA A 15 35.80 42.25 29.37
N MET A 16 35.71 40.92 29.18
CA MET A 16 34.44 40.19 29.25
C MET A 16 33.84 40.21 30.67
N ARG A 17 34.66 40.06 31.71
CA ARG A 17 34.21 40.19 33.11
C ARG A 17 33.77 41.62 33.43
N ALA A 18 34.49 42.62 32.92
CA ALA A 18 34.12 44.03 33.09
C ALA A 18 32.80 44.38 32.38
N ALA A 19 32.50 43.72 31.26
CA ALA A 19 31.22 43.85 30.54
C ALA A 19 30.05 43.06 31.18
N GLY A 20 30.28 42.37 32.31
CA GLY A 20 29.23 41.70 33.08
C GLY A 20 29.00 40.23 32.76
N TYR A 21 29.79 39.62 31.86
CA TYR A 21 29.69 38.18 31.56
C TYR A 21 30.36 37.36 32.68
N THR A 22 29.57 36.67 33.50
CA THR A 22 30.06 35.93 34.68
C THR A 22 30.33 34.45 34.42
N ASP A 23 29.86 33.92 33.30
CA ASP A 23 29.88 32.53 32.85
C ASP A 23 31.09 32.18 31.96
N VAL A 24 31.98 33.14 31.71
CA VAL A 24 33.19 32.92 30.91
C VAL A 24 34.25 32.21 31.76
N GLU A 25 34.62 30.99 31.37
CA GLU A 25 35.74 30.22 31.94
C GLU A 25 37.00 30.40 31.10
N ARG A 26 38.18 30.46 31.75
CA ARG A 26 39.47 30.51 31.03
C ARG A 26 39.84 29.12 30.53
N GLY A 27 40.35 29.01 29.30
CA GLY A 27 40.99 27.79 28.81
C GLY A 27 42.28 27.44 29.56
N GLU A 28 42.89 26.27 29.33
CA GLU A 28 44.13 25.85 30.00
C GLU A 28 45.33 26.80 29.73
N ARG A 29 46.14 27.06 30.76
CA ARG A 29 47.36 27.89 30.68
C ARG A 29 48.39 27.27 29.74
N GLY A 30 48.82 28.01 28.73
CA GLY A 30 49.84 27.56 27.77
C GLY A 30 49.29 26.87 26.51
N SER A 31 48.01 27.06 26.19
CA SER A 31 47.37 26.50 24.98
C SER A 31 48.08 26.96 23.69
N THR A 32 48.94 26.10 23.15
CA THR A 32 49.61 26.20 21.84
C THR A 32 48.83 25.39 20.78
N GLU A 33 49.28 25.39 19.51
CA GLU A 33 48.68 24.60 18.41
C GLU A 33 48.46 23.11 18.74
N GLU A 34 49.23 22.56 19.68
CA GLU A 34 49.10 21.19 20.19
C GLU A 34 47.77 20.95 20.94
N HIS A 35 47.20 21.96 21.60
CA HIS A 35 45.89 21.84 22.26
C HIS A 35 44.72 21.98 21.27
N LEU A 36 44.92 22.69 20.16
CA LEU A 36 43.98 22.71 19.03
C LEU A 36 43.91 21.33 18.36
N THR A 37 45.06 20.66 18.18
CA THR A 37 45.10 19.30 17.61
C THR A 37 44.48 18.25 18.52
N VAL A 38 44.68 18.32 19.85
CA VAL A 38 43.95 17.45 20.82
C VAL A 38 42.44 17.70 20.77
N THR A 39 42.01 18.95 20.65
CA THR A 39 40.59 19.28 20.54
C THR A 39 40.00 18.79 19.22
N GLN A 40 40.71 18.97 18.10
CA GLN A 40 40.33 18.44 16.78
C GLN A 40 40.22 16.91 16.79
N PHE A 41 41.15 16.22 17.46
CA PHE A 41 41.10 14.76 17.61
C PHE A 41 39.87 14.31 18.41
N LYS A 42 39.54 14.98 19.52
CA LYS A 42 38.33 14.70 20.30
C LYS A 42 37.06 14.97 19.51
N VAL A 43 37.02 16.07 18.75
CA VAL A 43 35.88 16.38 17.86
C VAL A 43 35.72 15.32 16.78
N ALA A 44 36.80 14.87 16.14
CA ALA A 44 36.76 13.80 15.15
C ALA A 44 36.30 12.46 15.76
N GLN A 45 36.75 12.14 16.98
CA GLN A 45 36.32 10.94 17.71
C GLN A 45 34.84 10.98 18.06
N GLU A 46 34.33 12.12 18.54
CA GLU A 46 32.90 12.28 18.84
C GLU A 46 32.06 12.29 17.56
N GLN A 47 32.56 12.86 16.46
CA GLN A 47 31.88 12.80 15.16
C GLN A 47 31.72 11.34 14.67
N GLN A 48 32.80 10.55 14.73
CA GLN A 48 32.74 9.12 14.41
C GLN A 48 31.75 8.38 15.32
N ARG A 49 31.76 8.67 16.62
CA ARG A 49 30.86 8.04 17.58
C ARG A 49 29.40 8.41 17.30
N LEU A 50 29.11 9.65 16.93
CA LEU A 50 27.77 10.10 16.54
C LEU A 50 27.29 9.41 15.24
N GLU A 51 28.18 9.24 14.27
CA GLU A 51 27.89 8.51 13.04
C GLU A 51 27.57 7.02 13.32
N ASP A 52 28.37 6.37 14.15
CA ASP A 52 28.15 4.98 14.56
C ASP A 52 26.81 4.80 15.30
N ILE A 53 26.51 5.72 16.24
CA ILE A 53 25.23 5.73 16.96
C ILE A 53 24.06 5.96 16.00
N THR A 54 24.20 6.89 15.06
CA THR A 54 23.15 7.19 14.07
C THR A 54 22.88 5.98 13.19
N ALA A 55 23.93 5.32 12.68
CA ALA A 55 23.80 4.11 11.90
C ALA A 55 23.14 2.95 12.69
N GLN A 56 23.46 2.83 13.99
CA GLN A 56 22.81 1.85 14.86
C GLN A 56 21.33 2.17 15.11
N VAL A 57 20.98 3.45 15.29
CA VAL A 57 19.61 3.91 15.45
C VAL A 57 18.81 3.65 14.19
N GLU A 58 19.32 3.99 13.01
CA GLU A 58 18.66 3.74 11.73
C GLU A 58 18.43 2.24 11.50
N LYS A 59 19.43 1.40 11.77
CA LYS A 59 19.30 -0.06 11.68
C LYS A 59 18.22 -0.57 12.65
N SER A 60 18.21 -0.07 13.88
CA SER A 60 17.23 -0.46 14.90
C SER A 60 15.81 -0.04 14.49
N GLN A 61 15.63 1.19 14.02
CA GLN A 61 14.36 1.68 13.49
C GLN A 61 13.88 0.84 12.31
N GLN A 62 14.76 0.48 11.38
CA GLN A 62 14.40 -0.38 10.26
C GLN A 62 13.98 -1.78 10.72
N THR A 63 14.65 -2.35 11.73
CA THR A 63 14.24 -3.65 12.29
C THR A 63 12.90 -3.58 13.02
N LEU A 64 12.63 -2.49 13.75
CA LEU A 64 11.35 -2.26 14.41
C LEU A 64 10.22 -2.13 13.39
N ALA A 65 10.41 -1.31 12.34
CA ALA A 65 9.42 -1.16 11.28
C ALA A 65 9.10 -2.50 10.59
N LYS A 66 10.12 -3.35 10.36
CA LYS A 66 9.92 -4.70 9.83
C LYS A 66 9.18 -5.62 10.80
N ALA A 67 9.47 -5.52 12.10
CA ALA A 67 8.80 -6.29 13.14
C ALA A 67 7.33 -5.89 13.28
N ASP A 68 7.02 -4.60 13.25
CA ASP A 68 5.66 -4.07 13.29
C ASP A 68 4.83 -4.52 12.08
N ALA A 69 5.40 -4.43 10.87
CA ALA A 69 4.75 -4.93 9.66
C ALA A 69 4.50 -6.45 9.71
N ALA A 70 5.46 -7.22 10.24
CA ALA A 70 5.30 -8.66 10.42
C ALA A 70 4.22 -8.99 11.47
N LYS A 71 4.16 -8.21 12.56
CA LYS A 71 3.15 -8.33 13.62
C LYS A 71 1.76 -8.04 13.06
N GLU A 72 1.58 -6.95 12.33
CA GLU A 72 0.28 -6.60 11.72
C GLU A 72 -0.19 -7.70 10.75
N LYS A 73 0.73 -8.26 9.96
CA LYS A 73 0.42 -9.40 9.08
C LYS A 73 -0.02 -10.62 9.90
N LYS A 74 0.67 -10.92 11.00
CA LYS A 74 0.34 -12.06 11.87
C LYS A 74 -0.99 -11.88 12.59
N GLU A 75 -1.32 -10.66 13.04
CA GLU A 75 -2.62 -10.35 13.64
C GLU A 75 -3.76 -10.54 12.63
N LYS A 76 -3.58 -10.11 11.37
CA LYS A 76 -4.56 -10.36 10.30
C LYS A 76 -4.71 -11.86 10.00
N GLU A 77 -3.61 -12.60 9.96
CA GLU A 77 -3.63 -14.06 9.77
C GLU A 77 -4.34 -14.77 10.94
N LEU A 78 -4.07 -14.36 12.18
CA LEU A 78 -4.71 -14.91 13.38
C LEU A 78 -6.21 -14.64 13.41
N SER A 79 -6.64 -13.40 13.15
CA SER A 79 -8.07 -13.07 13.08
C SER A 79 -8.79 -13.88 12.00
N ALA A 80 -8.19 -14.02 10.81
CA ALA A 80 -8.76 -14.85 9.75
C ALA A 80 -8.82 -16.35 10.14
N LEU A 81 -7.85 -16.84 10.91
CA LEU A 81 -7.83 -18.22 11.39
C LEU A 81 -8.87 -18.46 12.49
N GLU A 82 -9.05 -17.51 13.39
CA GLU A 82 -10.07 -17.56 14.45
C GLU A 82 -11.48 -17.63 13.85
N GLU A 83 -11.79 -16.78 12.87
CA GLU A 83 -13.09 -16.81 12.18
C GLU A 83 -13.33 -18.15 11.48
N LYS A 84 -12.35 -18.66 10.73
CA LYS A 84 -12.43 -19.99 10.11
C LYS A 84 -12.66 -21.11 11.14
N THR A 85 -11.99 -21.02 12.29
CA THR A 85 -12.12 -22.01 13.36
C THR A 85 -13.49 -21.95 14.02
N LYS A 86 -14.07 -20.76 14.20
CA LYS A 86 -15.44 -20.60 14.70
C LYS A 86 -16.46 -21.26 13.78
N VAL A 87 -16.35 -21.00 12.47
CA VAL A 87 -17.22 -21.62 11.46
C VAL A 87 -17.08 -23.14 11.48
N ALA A 88 -15.85 -23.67 11.45
CA ALA A 88 -15.61 -25.11 11.47
C ALA A 88 -16.16 -25.79 12.75
N LYS A 89 -16.08 -25.12 13.91
CA LYS A 89 -16.68 -25.61 15.16
C LYS A 89 -18.20 -25.64 15.08
N GLN A 90 -18.82 -24.61 14.52
CA GLN A 90 -20.28 -24.57 14.32
C GLN A 90 -20.74 -25.68 13.38
N GLU A 91 -20.03 -25.89 12.26
CA GLU A 91 -20.30 -26.99 11.33
C GLU A 91 -20.20 -28.35 12.02
N ALA A 92 -19.15 -28.58 12.83
CA ALA A 92 -18.98 -29.80 13.59
C ALA A 92 -20.13 -30.04 14.58
N LEU A 93 -20.61 -28.99 15.26
CA LEU A 93 -21.76 -29.09 16.17
C LEU A 93 -23.06 -29.46 15.42
N ILE A 94 -23.31 -28.86 14.25
CA ILE A 94 -24.47 -29.20 13.41
C ILE A 94 -24.39 -30.66 12.94
N ILE A 95 -23.20 -31.12 12.53
CA ILE A 95 -22.99 -32.52 12.12
C ILE A 95 -23.29 -33.46 13.29
N MET A 96 -22.73 -33.18 14.47
CA MET A 96 -23.00 -33.98 15.67
C MET A 96 -24.50 -33.97 16.04
N GLU A 97 -25.17 -32.84 15.90
CA GLU A 97 -26.61 -32.72 16.13
C GLU A 97 -27.38 -33.65 15.19
N ILE A 98 -27.11 -33.58 13.87
CA ILE A 98 -27.74 -34.42 12.85
C ILE A 98 -27.46 -35.92 13.10
N GLU A 99 -26.22 -36.29 13.41
CA GLU A 99 -25.84 -37.68 13.70
C GLU A 99 -26.53 -38.24 14.95
N SER A 100 -26.83 -37.37 15.92
CA SER A 100 -27.55 -37.75 17.14
C SER A 100 -29.06 -37.86 16.97
N MET A 101 -29.62 -37.35 15.86
CA MET A 101 -31.06 -37.38 15.61
C MET A 101 -31.55 -38.78 15.28
N GLY A 102 -32.73 -39.10 15.78
CA GLY A 102 -33.40 -40.36 15.48
C GLY A 102 -32.95 -41.52 16.37
N LYS A 103 -33.91 -42.36 16.74
CA LYS A 103 -33.70 -43.53 17.58
C LYS A 103 -34.07 -44.78 16.82
N LYS A 104 -33.20 -45.79 16.89
CA LYS A 104 -33.47 -47.10 16.30
C LYS A 104 -34.48 -47.86 17.16
N THR A 105 -35.57 -48.32 16.56
CA THR A 105 -36.56 -49.17 17.21
C THR A 105 -36.07 -50.61 17.31
N LEU A 106 -36.73 -51.42 18.13
CA LEU A 106 -36.45 -52.85 18.25
C LEU A 106 -36.56 -53.60 16.91
N THR A 107 -37.45 -53.13 16.02
CA THR A 107 -37.63 -53.63 14.65
C THR A 107 -36.58 -53.11 13.65
N GLY A 108 -35.65 -52.27 14.09
CA GLY A 108 -34.57 -51.72 13.27
C GLY A 108 -34.91 -50.45 12.50
N ASN A 109 -36.15 -49.95 12.58
CA ASN A 109 -36.56 -48.70 11.94
C ASN A 109 -36.01 -47.49 12.70
N ILE A 110 -35.71 -46.38 12.02
CA ILE A 110 -35.34 -45.13 12.67
C ILE A 110 -36.61 -44.31 12.88
N THR A 111 -36.88 -43.93 14.12
CA THR A 111 -37.94 -43.00 14.50
C THR A 111 -37.34 -41.67 14.93
N MET A 112 -37.85 -40.57 14.39
CA MET A 112 -37.50 -39.21 14.80
C MET A 112 -38.71 -38.52 15.43
N THR A 113 -38.44 -37.62 16.35
CA THR A 113 -39.42 -36.69 16.90
C THR A 113 -39.83 -35.65 15.85
N GLN A 114 -41.00 -35.04 16.04
CA GLN A 114 -41.46 -33.98 15.14
C GLN A 114 -40.49 -32.78 15.10
N ALA A 115 -39.84 -32.47 16.23
CA ALA A 115 -38.86 -31.39 16.32
C ALA A 115 -37.62 -31.69 15.47
N GLU A 116 -37.03 -32.88 15.61
CA GLU A 116 -35.88 -33.31 14.80
C GLU A 116 -36.20 -33.28 13.30
N CYS A 117 -37.39 -33.72 12.89
CA CYS A 117 -37.82 -33.64 11.49
C CYS A 117 -37.93 -32.20 10.97
N ARG A 118 -38.37 -31.24 11.81
CA ARG A 118 -38.42 -29.82 11.44
C ARG A 118 -37.02 -29.25 11.28
N THR A 119 -36.13 -29.48 12.24
CA THR A 119 -34.75 -29.02 12.18
C THR A 119 -34.03 -29.58 10.95
N LEU A 120 -34.16 -30.88 10.67
CA LEU A 120 -33.55 -31.50 9.49
C LEU A 120 -34.07 -30.90 8.17
N LYS A 121 -35.37 -30.57 8.11
CA LYS A 121 -35.96 -29.88 6.95
C LYS A 121 -35.37 -28.47 6.77
N GLU A 122 -35.18 -27.73 7.85
CA GLU A 122 -34.58 -26.38 7.81
C GLU A 122 -33.12 -26.43 7.34
N TYR A 123 -32.33 -27.38 7.85
CA TYR A 123 -30.96 -27.61 7.37
C TYR A 123 -30.93 -28.03 5.90
N ALA A 124 -31.85 -28.87 5.44
CA ALA A 124 -31.93 -29.24 4.04
C ALA A 124 -32.25 -28.02 3.15
N VAL A 125 -33.24 -27.20 3.51
CA VAL A 125 -33.65 -26.01 2.75
C VAL A 125 -32.50 -25.00 2.66
N SER A 126 -31.84 -24.71 3.78
CA SER A 126 -30.67 -23.81 3.80
C SER A 126 -29.52 -24.33 2.94
N SER A 127 -29.17 -25.62 3.03
CA SER A 127 -28.13 -26.21 2.17
C SER A 127 -28.46 -26.10 0.67
N PHE A 128 -29.73 -26.25 0.27
CA PHE A 128 -30.12 -26.04 -1.13
C PHE A 128 -30.03 -24.57 -1.56
N ALA A 129 -30.41 -23.64 -0.68
CA ALA A 129 -30.25 -22.21 -0.95
C ALA A 129 -28.78 -21.82 -1.13
N GLU A 130 -27.89 -22.27 -0.23
CA GLU A 130 -26.45 -22.03 -0.32
C GLU A 130 -25.84 -22.64 -1.59
N LYS A 131 -26.26 -23.87 -1.97
CA LYS A 131 -25.81 -24.48 -3.23
C LYS A 131 -26.22 -23.65 -4.45
N ALA A 132 -27.42 -23.08 -4.45
CA ALA A 132 -27.89 -22.23 -5.54
C ALA A 132 -27.09 -20.92 -5.61
N GLU A 133 -26.82 -20.28 -4.48
CA GLU A 133 -25.98 -19.07 -4.43
C GLU A 133 -24.54 -19.35 -4.86
N LYS A 134 -23.95 -20.45 -4.37
CA LYS A 134 -22.60 -20.88 -4.77
C LYS A 134 -22.50 -21.11 -6.27
N LEU A 135 -23.53 -21.69 -6.89
CA LEU A 135 -23.58 -21.87 -8.34
C LEU A 135 -23.64 -20.52 -9.07
N LYS A 136 -24.47 -19.58 -8.60
CA LYS A 136 -24.58 -18.23 -9.15
C LYS A 136 -23.22 -17.50 -9.09
N TYR A 137 -22.55 -17.52 -7.94
CA TYR A 137 -21.23 -16.89 -7.79
C TYR A 137 -20.17 -17.56 -8.65
N LYS A 138 -20.20 -18.89 -8.79
CA LYS A 138 -19.30 -19.61 -9.69
C LYS A 138 -19.47 -19.15 -11.14
N GLN A 139 -20.70 -19.02 -11.63
CA GLN A 139 -20.98 -18.51 -12.98
C GLN A 139 -20.49 -17.07 -13.16
N GLN A 140 -20.75 -16.20 -12.19
CA GLN A 140 -20.26 -14.81 -12.22
C GLN A 140 -18.73 -14.75 -12.25
N TYR A 141 -18.06 -15.58 -11.44
CA TYR A 141 -16.60 -15.67 -11.41
C TYR A 141 -16.03 -16.14 -12.76
N GLU A 142 -16.62 -17.18 -13.36
CA GLU A 142 -16.21 -17.68 -14.67
C GLU A 142 -16.40 -16.61 -15.77
N GLN A 143 -17.51 -15.87 -15.73
CA GLN A 143 -17.75 -14.76 -16.65
C GLN A 143 -16.74 -13.63 -16.47
N ALA A 144 -16.54 -13.17 -15.23
CA ALA A 144 -15.57 -12.13 -14.91
C ALA A 144 -14.15 -12.53 -15.33
N THR A 145 -13.78 -13.80 -15.16
CA THR A 145 -12.49 -14.34 -15.59
C THR A 145 -12.33 -14.26 -17.11
N LYS A 146 -13.36 -14.63 -17.88
CA LYS A 146 -13.36 -14.51 -19.35
C LYS A 146 -13.22 -13.04 -19.78
N GLU A 147 -14.00 -12.15 -19.17
CA GLU A 147 -13.96 -10.71 -19.46
C GLU A 147 -12.59 -10.11 -19.13
N ALA A 148 -12.03 -10.43 -17.96
CA ALA A 148 -10.69 -10.00 -17.57
C ALA A 148 -9.63 -10.45 -18.57
N HIS A 149 -9.73 -11.67 -19.09
CA HIS A 149 -8.83 -12.18 -20.12
C HIS A 149 -8.96 -11.40 -21.45
N ILE A 150 -10.20 -11.08 -21.86
CA ILE A 150 -10.46 -10.25 -23.05
C ILE A 150 -9.87 -8.86 -22.86
N TRP A 151 -10.10 -8.22 -21.72
CA TRP A 151 -9.58 -6.89 -21.42
C TRP A 151 -8.06 -6.87 -21.34
N LYS A 152 -7.44 -7.88 -20.75
CA LYS A 152 -5.98 -8.04 -20.74
C LYS A 152 -5.41 -8.07 -22.16
N LYS A 153 -6.02 -8.85 -23.07
CA LYS A 153 -5.62 -8.89 -24.49
C LYS A 153 -5.78 -7.53 -25.17
N LYS A 154 -6.92 -6.86 -24.98
CA LYS A 154 -7.17 -5.51 -25.54
C LYS A 154 -6.15 -4.49 -25.03
N TYR A 155 -5.85 -4.52 -23.74
CA TYR A 155 -4.87 -3.63 -23.13
C TYR A 155 -3.48 -3.84 -23.71
N ILE A 156 -3.01 -5.10 -23.81
CA ILE A 156 -1.70 -5.42 -24.41
C ILE A 156 -1.65 -4.91 -25.85
N ASN A 157 -2.67 -5.19 -26.65
CA ASN A 157 -2.72 -4.75 -28.04
C ASN A 157 -2.72 -3.21 -28.17
N LEU A 158 -3.46 -2.51 -27.31
CA LEU A 158 -3.48 -1.06 -27.29
C LEU A 158 -2.12 -0.48 -26.88
N LYS A 159 -1.48 -1.07 -25.88
CA LYS A 159 -0.13 -0.69 -25.43
C LYS A 159 0.88 -0.85 -26.56
N GLU A 160 0.88 -2.00 -27.25
CA GLU A 160 1.75 -2.24 -28.41
C GLU A 160 1.53 -1.20 -29.52
N LYS A 161 0.27 -0.91 -29.87
CA LYS A 161 -0.05 0.12 -30.87
C LYS A 161 0.35 1.53 -30.45
N ALA A 162 0.28 1.83 -29.16
CA ALA A 162 0.67 3.13 -28.60
C ALA A 162 2.18 3.23 -28.35
N GLN A 163 2.93 2.13 -28.36
CA GLN A 163 4.34 2.09 -28.00
C GLN A 163 5.20 3.07 -28.82
N PRO A 164 5.08 3.17 -30.16
CA PRO A 164 5.88 4.14 -30.92
C PRO A 164 5.63 5.60 -30.51
N TYR A 165 4.42 5.92 -30.10
CA TYR A 165 4.08 7.26 -29.58
C TYR A 165 4.70 7.49 -28.19
N LEU A 166 4.64 6.49 -27.31
CA LEU A 166 5.25 6.56 -25.98
C LEU A 166 6.78 6.71 -26.09
N ASP A 167 7.41 5.94 -26.96
CA ASP A 167 8.86 6.03 -27.24
C ASP A 167 9.23 7.42 -27.77
N ALA A 168 8.44 7.96 -28.70
CA ALA A 168 8.66 9.31 -29.24
C ALA A 168 8.48 10.40 -28.17
N LEU A 169 7.51 10.26 -27.27
CA LEU A 169 7.34 11.16 -26.13
C LEU A 169 8.53 11.13 -25.17
N GLU A 170 9.12 9.96 -24.92
CA GLU A 170 10.30 9.83 -24.06
C GLU A 170 11.52 10.55 -24.64
N ILE A 171 11.70 10.46 -25.96
CA ILE A 171 12.83 11.08 -26.67
C ILE A 171 12.63 12.60 -26.86
N ALA A 172 11.41 13.03 -27.21
CA ALA A 172 11.15 14.42 -27.62
C ALA A 172 9.72 14.89 -27.26
N SER A 173 9.37 14.83 -25.98
CA SER A 173 8.03 15.13 -25.45
C SER A 173 7.40 16.43 -25.97
N GLU A 174 8.14 17.55 -25.92
CA GLU A 174 7.61 18.87 -26.34
C GLU A 174 7.32 18.94 -27.85
N LYS A 175 8.22 18.39 -28.67
CA LYS A 175 8.06 18.39 -30.13
C LYS A 175 6.92 17.49 -30.57
N VAL A 176 6.78 16.32 -29.96
CA VAL A 176 5.69 15.37 -30.24
C VAL A 176 4.34 15.96 -29.83
N ARG A 177 4.25 16.61 -28.67
CA ARG A 177 3.02 17.28 -28.22
C ARG A 177 2.66 18.46 -29.12
N ALA A 178 3.62 19.28 -29.53
CA ALA A 178 3.40 20.40 -30.45
C ALA A 178 2.98 19.92 -31.86
N PHE A 179 3.57 18.83 -32.35
CA PHE A 179 3.17 18.23 -33.63
C PHE A 179 1.73 17.71 -33.58
N LEU A 180 1.36 16.99 -32.52
CA LEU A 180 0.00 16.47 -32.36
C LEU A 180 -1.03 17.58 -32.17
N SER A 181 -0.71 18.66 -31.43
CA SER A 181 -1.64 19.77 -31.26
C SER A 181 -2.00 20.44 -32.59
N VAL A 182 -1.03 20.59 -33.49
CA VAL A 182 -1.23 21.11 -34.85
C VAL A 182 -2.11 20.17 -35.70
N ILE A 183 -1.86 18.86 -35.66
CA ILE A 183 -2.67 17.87 -36.39
C ILE A 183 -4.12 17.86 -35.87
N LEU A 184 -4.30 17.83 -34.55
CA LEU A 184 -5.63 17.80 -33.92
C LEU A 184 -6.40 19.11 -34.15
N ALA A 185 -5.71 20.26 -34.21
CA ALA A 185 -6.34 21.53 -34.57
C ALA A 185 -6.82 21.55 -36.04
N ARG A 186 -6.04 20.96 -36.97
CA ARG A 186 -6.44 20.80 -38.37
C ARG A 186 -7.65 19.88 -38.54
N GLY A 187 -7.70 18.76 -37.82
CA GLY A 187 -8.83 17.83 -37.86
C GLY A 187 -10.15 18.42 -37.33
N LYS A 188 -10.09 19.44 -36.47
CA LYS A 188 -11.26 20.18 -35.98
C LYS A 188 -11.75 21.28 -36.94
N MET A 189 -10.95 21.65 -37.95
CA MET A 189 -11.30 22.67 -38.94
C MET A 189 -12.06 22.11 -40.17
N GLU A 190 -12.26 20.80 -40.29
CA GLU A 190 -13.24 20.24 -41.24
C GLU A 190 -14.60 19.94 -40.57
N PRO A 191 -15.52 20.91 -40.52
CA PRO A 191 -16.95 20.63 -40.57
C PRO A 191 -17.52 21.04 -41.95
N GLU A 192 -18.53 20.28 -42.39
CA GLU A 192 -19.32 20.40 -43.64
C GLU A 192 -18.80 19.73 -44.92
N ARG A 193 -18.91 18.40 -44.98
CA ARG A 193 -19.43 17.78 -46.21
C ARG A 193 -20.93 18.09 -46.29
N LYS A 194 -21.30 19.10 -47.05
CA LYS A 194 -22.71 19.39 -47.41
C LYS A 194 -23.33 18.13 -48.01
N GLN A 195 -24.31 17.54 -47.32
CA GLN A 195 -25.14 16.50 -47.92
C GLN A 195 -25.97 17.13 -49.05
N PRO A 196 -26.00 16.53 -50.26
CA PRO A 196 -26.89 17.03 -51.31
C PRO A 196 -28.34 16.80 -50.89
N THR A 197 -29.07 17.89 -50.69
CA THR A 197 -30.52 17.90 -50.48
C THR A 197 -31.21 17.43 -51.75
N HIS A 198 -31.58 16.15 -51.80
CA HIS A 198 -32.53 15.69 -52.82
C HIS A 198 -33.95 16.03 -52.33
N SER A 199 -34.48 17.15 -52.78
CA SER A 199 -35.90 17.45 -52.65
C SER A 199 -36.68 16.44 -53.50
N ARG A 200 -37.41 15.54 -52.84
CA ARG A 200 -38.44 14.73 -53.50
C ARG A 200 -39.75 15.43 -53.23
N LYS A 201 -40.17 16.29 -54.17
CA LYS A 201 -41.55 16.75 -54.27
C LYS A 201 -42.43 15.50 -54.32
N ARG A 202 -43.23 15.29 -53.29
CA ARG A 202 -44.43 14.46 -53.38
C ARG A 202 -45.54 15.43 -53.74
N ASP A 203 -45.82 15.51 -55.02
CA ASP A 203 -47.07 16.07 -55.49
C ASP A 203 -48.19 15.23 -54.89
N MET A 204 -49.11 15.95 -54.25
CA MET A 204 -50.39 15.45 -53.76
C MET A 204 -51.22 15.02 -54.97
N GLU A 205 -51.98 13.93 -54.84
CA GLU A 205 -53.41 13.90 -55.20
C GLU A 205 -54.04 12.52 -54.90
N ILE A 206 -55.12 12.60 -54.09
CA ILE A 206 -56.33 11.75 -53.94
C ILE A 206 -56.14 10.29 -53.51
#